data_AF-A0A3D9BEQ5-F1
#
_entry.id   AF-A0A3D9BEQ5-F1
#
_cell.length_a   1.000
_cell.length_b   1.000
_cell.length_c   1.000
_cell.angle_alpha   90.00
_cell.angle_beta   90.00
_cell.angle_gamma   90.00
#
_symmetry.space_group_name_H-M   'P 1'
#
loop_
_entity.id
_entity.type
_entity.pdbx_description
1 polymer ?
#
loop_
_entity_poly.entity_id
_entity_poly.type
_entity_poly.pdbx_seq_one_letter_code
_entity_poly.pdbx_strand_id
1 'polypeptide(L)'
;MSYRTYNIIIKINEESEKEDLKNRLTENFKFYNIREFFTPFTGIVCQANNKFKEYSFEQFPDQFFRNQDEVEDYYSESENHAVEFSKKNENLEVVYIEVDCFGGRCASNGFVIQNGVKTKNEDVFHSAHMKLLHAIDPQYDSWHFYPFTRTFFTDKGGINGEILNFTFLALLMAFNMEVEHNPDFEFNAAENEMQILLKDKFELYLMNLGRERIKVLGRLFDNRAETINEVKNLLNEALQALEYYIEIDNFENGEKDSVSSISREKFQSVARVSYRAQIFNEIKIDFSPDEKEPVKNAATEKDGFFGKIFKNIFGK
;
A
#
# COMPACT_ATOMS: atom_id res chain seq x y z
N MET A 1 11.91 -11.00 -6.39
CA MET A 1 11.53 -9.75 -7.10
C MET A 1 11.44 -8.63 -6.07
N SER A 2 12.23 -7.56 -6.20
CA SER A 2 12.25 -6.42 -5.27
C SER A 2 11.57 -5.20 -5.88
N TYR A 3 11.13 -4.26 -5.05
CA TYR A 3 10.74 -2.92 -5.49
C TYR A 3 10.85 -1.93 -4.34
N ARG A 4 11.16 -0.67 -4.67
CA ARG A 4 11.20 0.42 -3.72
C ARG A 4 10.31 1.55 -4.21
N THR A 5 9.49 2.10 -3.33
CA THR A 5 8.60 3.24 -3.63
C THR A 5 8.82 4.37 -2.63
N TYR A 6 8.69 5.60 -3.13
CA TYR A 6 8.71 6.83 -2.36
C TYR A 6 7.32 7.45 -2.46
N ASN A 7 6.63 7.57 -1.33
CA ASN A 7 5.21 7.88 -1.29
C ASN A 7 5.00 9.17 -0.51
N ILE A 8 4.35 10.13 -1.15
CA ILE A 8 3.86 11.35 -0.51
C ILE A 8 2.36 11.21 -0.43
N ILE A 9 1.84 11.18 0.79
CA ILE A 9 0.44 10.86 1.08
C ILE A 9 -0.17 12.03 1.83
N ILE A 10 -1.33 12.48 1.35
CA ILE A 10 -2.08 13.57 1.96
C ILE A 10 -3.53 13.12 2.09
N LYS A 11 -4.08 13.23 3.29
CA LYS A 11 -5.50 12.96 3.56
C LYS A 11 -6.34 14.13 3.06
N ILE A 12 -7.46 13.83 2.40
CA ILE A 12 -8.46 14.82 2.01
C ILE A 12 -9.50 14.86 3.12
N ASN A 13 -9.66 16.03 3.76
CA ASN A 13 -10.68 16.24 4.78
C ASN A 13 -11.98 16.81 4.17
N GLU A 14 -11.86 17.61 3.10
CA GLU A 14 -12.99 18.24 2.41
C GLU A 14 -12.90 18.01 0.90
N GLU A 15 -13.99 17.52 0.29
CA GLU A 15 -14.03 17.22 -1.16
C GLU A 15 -13.76 18.47 -2.02
N SER A 16 -14.07 19.67 -1.53
CA SER A 16 -13.79 20.95 -2.20
C SER A 16 -12.30 21.24 -2.39
N GLU A 17 -11.42 20.67 -1.58
CA GLU A 17 -9.97 20.90 -1.65
C GLU A 17 -9.26 19.96 -2.63
N LYS A 18 -9.96 18.92 -3.08
CA LYS A 18 -9.40 17.78 -3.82
C LYS A 18 -8.74 18.18 -5.13
N GLU A 19 -9.46 18.89 -6.00
CA GLU A 19 -8.97 19.26 -7.33
C GLU A 19 -7.79 20.22 -7.24
N ASP A 20 -7.88 21.20 -6.32
CA ASP A 20 -6.79 22.12 -6.03
C ASP A 20 -5.54 21.41 -5.50
N LEU A 21 -5.70 20.46 -4.56
CA LEU A 21 -4.59 19.66 -4.05
C LEU A 21 -3.93 18.83 -5.15
N LYS A 22 -4.73 18.19 -6.01
CA LYS A 22 -4.24 17.39 -7.14
C LYS A 22 -3.44 18.23 -8.14
N ASN A 23 -3.89 19.44 -8.43
CA ASN A 23 -3.17 20.38 -9.30
C ASN A 23 -1.83 20.79 -8.68
N ARG A 24 -1.82 21.18 -7.40
CA ARG A 24 -0.59 21.53 -6.66
C ARG A 24 0.42 20.36 -6.63
N LEU A 25 -0.06 19.14 -6.41
CA LEU A 25 0.78 17.94 -6.45
C LEU A 25 1.36 17.70 -7.85
N THR A 26 0.53 17.80 -8.89
CA THR A 26 0.95 17.60 -10.29
C THR A 26 2.01 18.61 -10.72
N GLU A 27 1.90 19.86 -10.27
CA GLU A 27 2.88 20.90 -10.56
C GLU A 27 4.25 20.66 -9.89
N ASN A 28 4.25 20.18 -8.64
CA ASN A 28 5.47 19.99 -7.85
C ASN A 28 6.13 18.61 -8.05
N PHE A 29 5.34 17.59 -8.43
CA PHE A 29 5.78 16.20 -8.53
C PHE A 29 5.52 15.63 -9.93
N LYS A 30 5.99 16.34 -10.96
CA LYS A 30 5.74 16.02 -12.38
C LYS A 30 6.10 14.60 -12.83
N PHE A 31 7.04 13.96 -12.14
CA PHE A 31 7.52 12.61 -12.47
C PHE A 31 7.00 11.53 -11.54
N TYR A 32 6.04 11.87 -10.69
CA TYR A 32 5.39 10.93 -9.79
C TYR A 32 4.05 10.52 -10.38
N ASN A 33 3.64 9.28 -10.14
CA ASN A 33 2.28 8.87 -10.39
C ASN A 33 1.39 9.43 -9.28
N ILE A 34 0.35 10.17 -9.65
CA ILE A 34 -0.58 10.79 -8.72
C ILE A 34 -1.92 10.11 -8.87
N ARG A 35 -2.47 9.60 -7.77
CA ARG A 35 -3.78 8.94 -7.77
C ARG A 35 -4.50 9.12 -6.45
N GLU A 36 -5.81 9.26 -6.52
CA GLU A 36 -6.70 9.29 -5.37
C GLU A 36 -6.93 7.87 -4.84
N PHE A 37 -7.09 7.74 -3.53
CA PHE A 37 -7.53 6.52 -2.87
C PHE A 37 -8.66 6.83 -1.90
N PHE A 38 -9.49 5.83 -1.62
CA PHE A 38 -10.72 5.98 -0.82
C PHE A 38 -10.77 5.03 0.39
N THR A 39 -9.81 4.11 0.49
CA THR A 39 -9.70 3.13 1.58
C THR A 39 -8.27 3.14 2.14
N PRO A 40 -8.09 3.15 3.48
CA PRO A 40 -9.14 3.18 4.51
C PRO A 40 -9.75 4.58 4.75
N PHE A 41 -9.09 5.63 4.27
CA PHE A 41 -9.58 7.01 4.26
C PHE A 41 -9.41 7.60 2.85
N THR A 42 -10.02 8.77 2.61
CA THR A 42 -9.87 9.48 1.33
C THR A 42 -8.58 10.30 1.33
N GLY A 43 -7.77 10.15 0.28
CA GLY A 43 -6.53 10.90 0.14
C GLY A 43 -5.95 10.84 -1.26
N ILE A 44 -4.82 11.52 -1.44
CA ILE A 44 -4.02 11.45 -2.67
C ILE A 44 -2.67 10.86 -2.31
N VAL A 45 -2.23 9.89 -3.11
CA VAL A 45 -0.85 9.40 -3.10
C VAL A 45 -0.13 9.92 -4.34
N CYS A 46 1.07 10.42 -4.11
CA CYS A 46 2.03 10.80 -5.12
C CYS A 46 3.24 9.87 -4.96
N GLN A 47 3.41 8.94 -5.90
CA GLN A 47 4.38 7.85 -5.80
C GLN A 47 5.41 7.89 -6.92
N ALA A 48 6.68 7.81 -6.54
CA ALA A 48 7.77 7.42 -7.41
C ALA A 48 8.22 6.01 -7.05
N ASN A 49 8.79 5.27 -8.00
CA ASN A 49 9.40 3.96 -7.75
C ASN A 49 10.79 3.90 -8.37
N ASN A 50 11.61 2.96 -7.94
CA ASN A 50 12.98 2.83 -8.43
C ASN A 50 13.12 2.28 -9.87
N LYS A 51 12.02 2.06 -10.61
CA LYS A 51 12.07 1.60 -12.01
C LYS A 51 12.58 2.66 -12.97
N PHE A 52 12.64 3.94 -12.56
CA PHE A 52 13.28 4.98 -13.38
C PHE A 52 14.73 4.64 -13.75
N LYS A 53 15.41 3.81 -12.95
CA LYS A 53 16.77 3.32 -13.21
C LYS A 53 16.85 2.33 -14.37
N GLU A 54 15.73 1.75 -14.77
CA GLU A 54 15.62 0.78 -15.86
C GLU A 54 15.23 1.45 -17.19
N TYR A 55 14.78 2.71 -17.15
CA TYR A 55 14.40 3.48 -18.34
C TYR A 55 15.63 4.09 -19.00
N SER A 56 15.65 4.09 -20.34
CA SER A 56 16.68 4.84 -21.07
C SER A 56 16.45 6.33 -20.90
N PHE A 57 17.53 7.11 -20.86
CA PHE A 57 17.46 8.56 -20.65
C PHE A 57 16.56 9.26 -21.68
N GLU A 58 16.47 8.73 -22.91
CA GLU A 58 15.64 9.31 -23.99
C GLU A 58 14.13 9.33 -23.68
N GLN A 59 13.68 8.64 -22.63
CA GLN A 59 12.28 8.66 -22.17
C GLN A 59 11.96 9.87 -21.30
N PHE A 60 12.99 10.59 -20.83
CA PHE A 60 12.81 11.78 -20.00
C PHE A 60 12.85 13.05 -20.86
N PRO A 61 12.01 14.06 -20.58
CA PRO A 61 12.01 15.27 -21.39
C PRO A 61 13.29 16.09 -21.15
N ASP A 62 14.04 16.38 -22.22
CA ASP A 62 15.30 17.15 -22.21
C ASP A 62 15.21 18.53 -21.52
N GLN A 63 13.99 19.08 -21.41
CA GLN A 63 13.73 20.35 -20.73
C GLN A 63 13.83 20.27 -19.19
N PHE A 64 13.81 19.07 -18.60
CA PHE A 64 13.85 18.85 -17.15
C PHE A 64 15.11 18.18 -16.66
N PHE A 65 15.73 17.33 -17.48
CA PHE A 65 16.94 16.60 -17.14
C PHE A 65 17.91 16.66 -18.31
N ARG A 66 19.21 16.78 -18.01
CA ARG A 66 20.28 16.85 -19.02
C ARG A 66 21.02 15.52 -19.19
N ASN A 67 20.94 14.65 -18.20
CA ASN A 67 21.58 13.34 -18.18
C ASN A 67 20.90 12.43 -17.14
N GLN A 68 21.32 11.17 -17.09
CA GLN A 68 20.80 10.18 -16.15
C GLN A 68 21.10 10.53 -14.69
N ASP A 69 22.25 11.14 -14.40
CA ASP A 69 22.64 11.52 -13.03
C ASP A 69 21.62 12.51 -12.42
N GLU A 70 21.17 13.51 -13.19
CA GLU A 70 20.14 14.46 -12.75
C GLU A 70 18.78 13.76 -12.46
N VAL A 71 18.46 12.70 -13.20
CA VAL A 71 17.26 11.87 -12.93
C VAL A 71 17.42 11.14 -11.60
N GLU A 72 18.57 10.51 -11.38
CA GLU A 72 18.84 9.79 -10.14
C GLU A 72 18.84 10.72 -8.92
N ASP A 73 19.47 11.89 -9.06
CA ASP A 73 19.52 12.93 -8.03
C ASP A 73 18.09 13.37 -7.65
N TYR A 74 17.24 13.68 -8.64
CA TYR A 74 15.85 14.07 -8.40
C TYR A 74 15.06 13.05 -7.57
N TYR A 75 15.18 11.75 -7.87
CA TYR A 75 14.47 10.74 -7.08
C TYR A 75 15.13 10.47 -5.72
N SER A 76 16.45 10.63 -5.61
CA SER A 76 17.16 10.52 -4.33
C SER A 76 16.78 11.62 -3.34
N GLU A 77 16.39 12.79 -3.85
CA GLU A 77 15.93 13.95 -3.06
C GLU A 77 14.42 13.92 -2.73
N SER A 78 13.75 12.79 -2.91
CA SER A 78 12.29 12.67 -2.66
C SER A 78 11.86 13.16 -1.27
N GLU A 79 12.67 12.94 -0.22
CA GLU A 79 12.44 13.50 1.11
C GLU A 79 12.44 15.03 1.12
N ASN A 80 13.42 15.66 0.45
CA ASN A 80 13.54 17.11 0.36
C ASN A 80 12.37 17.70 -0.43
N HIS A 81 11.93 17.03 -1.48
CA HIS A 81 10.75 17.45 -2.25
C HIS A 81 9.49 17.48 -1.38
N ALA A 82 9.28 16.48 -0.50
CA ALA A 82 8.17 16.48 0.45
C ALA A 82 8.26 17.64 1.45
N VAL A 83 9.47 17.94 1.94
CA VAL A 83 9.73 19.08 2.85
C VAL A 83 9.42 20.41 2.19
N GLU A 84 9.93 20.65 0.98
CA GLU A 84 9.70 21.90 0.25
C GLU A 84 8.23 22.06 -0.16
N PHE A 85 7.55 20.97 -0.52
CA PHE A 85 6.11 21.00 -0.77
C PHE A 85 5.34 21.39 0.49
N SER A 86 5.68 20.84 1.65
CA SER A 86 5.04 21.18 2.92
C SER A 86 5.25 22.65 3.32
N LYS A 87 6.43 23.24 3.07
CA LYS A 87 6.69 24.68 3.31
C LYS A 87 5.79 25.58 2.46
N LYS A 88 5.53 25.20 1.21
CA LYS A 88 4.64 25.96 0.31
C LYS A 88 3.16 25.77 0.63
N ASN A 89 2.83 24.77 1.43
CA ASN A 89 1.46 24.38 1.77
C ASN A 89 1.33 24.20 3.29
N GLU A 90 1.54 25.30 4.03
CA GLU A 90 1.72 25.28 5.50
C GLU A 90 0.55 24.66 6.26
N ASN A 91 -0.66 24.69 5.69
CA ASN A 91 -1.88 24.12 6.26
C ASN A 91 -1.99 22.60 6.08
N LEU A 92 -1.18 21.98 5.23
CA LEU A 92 -1.26 20.55 4.93
C LEU A 92 -0.33 19.74 5.83
N GLU A 93 -0.88 18.66 6.37
CA GLU A 93 -0.10 17.57 6.93
C GLU A 93 0.24 16.58 5.82
N VAL A 94 1.54 16.36 5.62
CA VAL A 94 2.07 15.52 4.55
C VAL A 94 2.79 14.34 5.17
N VAL A 95 2.52 13.13 4.67
CA VAL A 95 3.24 11.92 5.10
C VAL A 95 4.16 11.49 3.99
N TYR A 96 5.45 11.39 4.29
CA TYR A 96 6.43 10.74 3.43
C TYR A 96 6.67 9.33 3.95
N ILE A 97 6.54 8.32 3.08
CA ILE A 97 6.83 6.92 3.39
C ILE A 97 7.67 6.32 2.26
N GLU A 98 8.87 5.86 2.59
CA GLU A 98 9.64 4.95 1.74
C GLU A 98 9.22 3.52 2.08
N VAL A 99 8.98 2.71 1.05
CA VAL A 99 8.65 1.28 1.20
C VAL A 99 9.64 0.48 0.38
N ASP A 100 10.35 -0.44 1.03
CA ASP A 100 11.27 -1.37 0.39
C ASP A 100 10.78 -2.80 0.59
N CYS A 101 10.41 -3.45 -0.51
CA CYS A 101 9.92 -4.81 -0.50
C CYS A 101 10.88 -5.74 -1.24
N PHE A 102 11.36 -6.76 -0.54
CA PHE A 102 12.22 -7.82 -1.07
C PHE A 102 11.68 -9.21 -0.68
N GLY A 103 11.47 -10.09 -1.66
CA GLY A 103 11.07 -11.48 -1.39
C GLY A 103 9.75 -11.63 -0.64
N GLY A 104 8.82 -10.69 -0.82
CA GLY A 104 7.51 -10.69 -0.14
C GLY A 104 7.49 -10.07 1.26
N ARG A 105 8.65 -9.63 1.78
CA ARG A 105 8.76 -8.84 3.02
C ARG A 105 8.95 -7.37 2.67
N CYS A 106 8.22 -6.49 3.34
CA CYS A 106 8.31 -5.04 3.14
C CYS A 106 8.73 -4.36 4.43
N ALA A 107 9.74 -3.50 4.37
CA ALA A 107 10.06 -2.56 5.42
C ALA A 107 9.64 -1.16 4.97
N SER A 108 9.41 -0.28 5.94
CA SER A 108 9.03 1.10 5.69
C SER A 108 9.75 2.04 6.66
N ASN A 109 9.90 3.29 6.28
CA ASN A 109 10.43 4.39 7.07
C ASN A 109 9.83 5.69 6.54
N GLY A 110 9.98 6.77 7.31
CA GLY A 110 9.57 8.08 6.84
C GLY A 110 9.14 8.99 7.97
N PHE A 111 8.33 9.99 7.64
CA PHE A 111 7.96 11.04 8.58
C PHE A 111 6.64 11.70 8.21
N VAL A 112 6.04 12.35 9.21
CA VAL A 112 4.96 13.31 9.02
C VAL A 112 5.57 14.70 9.08
N ILE A 113 5.15 15.60 8.18
CA ILE A 113 5.66 16.95 8.07
C ILE A 113 4.52 17.96 7.89
N GLN A 114 4.64 19.08 8.60
CA GLN A 114 3.73 20.21 8.49
C GLN A 114 4.54 21.50 8.49
N ASN A 115 4.26 22.40 7.56
CA ASN A 115 5.02 23.64 7.36
C ASN A 115 6.55 23.43 7.36
N GLY A 116 7.01 22.38 6.67
CA GLY A 116 8.44 22.05 6.57
C GLY A 116 9.08 21.48 7.86
N VAL A 117 8.32 21.30 8.94
CA VAL A 117 8.80 20.75 10.21
C VAL A 117 8.34 19.30 10.36
N LYS A 118 9.28 18.36 10.49
CA LYS A 118 8.97 16.95 10.78
C LYS A 118 8.32 16.84 12.17
N THR A 119 7.05 16.47 12.22
CA THR A 119 6.27 16.34 13.47
C THR A 119 6.34 14.93 14.06
N LYS A 120 6.61 13.93 13.22
CA LYS A 120 6.84 12.54 13.59
C LYS A 120 7.85 11.91 12.64
N ASN A 121 8.69 11.00 13.13
CA ASN A 121 9.69 10.31 12.33
C ASN A 121 9.79 8.85 12.75
N GLU A 122 9.81 7.92 11.81
CA GLU A 122 9.93 6.49 12.08
C GLU A 122 11.14 5.91 11.33
N ASP A 123 12.00 5.23 12.08
CA ASP A 123 13.11 4.46 11.53
C ASP A 123 12.62 3.23 10.75
N VAL A 124 13.53 2.61 9.98
CA VAL A 124 13.23 1.46 9.13
C VAL A 124 12.69 0.30 9.96
N PHE A 125 11.39 0.05 9.79
CA PHE A 125 10.70 -1.05 10.44
C PHE A 125 9.48 -1.50 9.62
N HIS A 126 9.06 -2.75 9.82
CA HIS A 126 7.95 -3.32 9.07
C HIS A 126 6.63 -2.57 9.31
N SER A 127 6.39 -2.08 10.54
CA SER A 127 5.16 -1.36 10.91
C SER A 127 5.27 0.17 10.86
N ALA A 128 6.38 0.74 10.39
CA ALA A 128 6.58 2.20 10.41
C ALA A 128 5.47 2.92 9.64
N HIS A 129 5.09 2.42 8.47
CA HIS A 129 3.98 2.98 7.68
C HIS A 129 2.67 3.03 8.47
N MET A 130 2.37 2.03 9.31
CA MET A 130 1.15 2.03 10.10
C MET A 130 1.14 3.19 11.09
N LYS A 131 2.26 3.42 11.79
CA LYS A 131 2.37 4.52 12.74
C LYS A 131 2.34 5.90 12.07
N LEU A 132 2.88 6.01 10.86
CA LEU A 132 2.88 7.24 10.07
C LEU A 132 1.47 7.54 9.51
N LEU A 133 0.78 6.53 8.98
CA LEU A 133 -0.59 6.67 8.49
C LEU A 133 -1.60 6.89 9.62
N HIS A 134 -1.39 6.25 10.77
CA HIS A 134 -2.21 6.47 11.97
C HIS A 134 -2.11 7.91 12.50
N ALA A 135 -0.99 8.59 12.28
CA ALA A 135 -0.82 9.97 12.70
C ALA A 135 -1.76 10.95 11.95
N ILE A 136 -2.05 10.67 10.68
CA ILE A 136 -2.96 11.49 9.85
C ILE A 136 -4.40 10.95 9.84
N ASP A 137 -4.57 9.67 10.17
CA ASP A 137 -5.87 9.04 10.31
C ASP A 137 -5.88 8.09 11.51
N PRO A 138 -6.38 8.52 12.69
CA PRO A 138 -6.39 7.69 13.90
C PRO A 138 -7.21 6.40 13.81
N GLN A 139 -8.00 6.23 12.75
CA GLN A 139 -8.74 5.00 12.48
C GLN A 139 -7.92 3.98 11.67
N TYR A 140 -6.77 4.37 11.13
CA TYR A 140 -5.88 3.49 10.40
C TYR A 140 -5.24 2.47 11.34
N ASP A 141 -5.57 1.19 11.17
CA ASP A 141 -5.03 0.07 11.95
C ASP A 141 -4.67 -1.16 11.10
N SER A 142 -4.49 -0.97 9.80
CA SER A 142 -4.27 -2.05 8.83
C SER A 142 -2.81 -2.16 8.40
N TRP A 143 -2.34 -3.40 8.17
CA TRP A 143 -1.07 -3.67 7.47
C TRP A 143 -1.20 -3.54 5.95
N HIS A 144 -2.41 -3.69 5.44
CA HIS A 144 -2.70 -3.61 4.02
C HIS A 144 -3.04 -2.17 3.65
N PHE A 145 -2.34 -1.63 2.66
CA PHE A 145 -2.62 -0.32 2.09
C PHE A 145 -2.45 -0.40 0.58
N TYR A 146 -3.57 -0.29 -0.15
CA TYR A 146 -3.58 -0.43 -1.61
C TYR A 146 -2.55 0.44 -2.33
N PRO A 147 -2.34 1.71 -1.96
CA PRO A 147 -1.31 2.54 -2.60
C PRO A 147 0.11 1.97 -2.62
N PHE A 148 0.46 1.06 -1.72
CA PHE A 148 1.78 0.41 -1.74
C PHE A 148 1.86 -0.82 -2.64
N THR A 149 0.73 -1.30 -3.18
CA THR A 149 0.77 -2.40 -4.14
C THR A 149 1.30 -1.91 -5.48
N ARG A 150 2.08 -2.75 -6.15
CA ARG A 150 2.71 -2.42 -7.46
C ARG A 150 1.72 -2.07 -8.56
N THR A 151 0.47 -2.48 -8.38
CA THR A 151 -0.57 -2.48 -9.39
C THR A 151 -1.63 -1.43 -9.09
N PHE A 152 -1.50 -0.70 -7.98
CA PHE A 152 -2.45 0.34 -7.59
C PHE A 152 -2.69 1.38 -8.68
N PHE A 153 -1.70 1.73 -9.49
CA PHE A 153 -1.86 2.72 -10.57
C PHE A 153 -2.44 2.15 -11.87
N THR A 154 -2.47 0.83 -12.01
CA THR A 154 -3.02 0.16 -13.20
C THR A 154 -4.40 -0.44 -12.95
N ASP A 155 -4.66 -0.87 -11.72
CA ASP A 155 -5.88 -1.57 -11.35
C ASP A 155 -7.07 -0.61 -11.26
N LYS A 156 -8.26 -1.13 -11.53
CA LYS A 156 -9.53 -0.40 -11.42
C LYS A 156 -10.18 -0.55 -10.06
N GLY A 157 -9.77 -1.56 -9.30
CA GLY A 157 -10.26 -1.81 -7.95
C GLY A 157 -9.47 -2.88 -7.22
N GLY A 158 -9.77 -3.02 -5.94
CA GLY A 158 -9.12 -3.97 -5.04
C GLY A 158 -10.16 -4.83 -4.32
N ILE A 159 -9.77 -6.06 -4.01
CA ILE A 159 -10.55 -6.98 -3.19
C ILE A 159 -9.73 -7.33 -1.96
N ASN A 160 -10.34 -7.24 -0.79
CA ASN A 160 -9.68 -7.55 0.48
C ASN A 160 -10.68 -8.09 1.48
N GLY A 161 -10.37 -9.21 2.10
CA GLY A 161 -11.27 -9.85 3.04
C GLY A 161 -10.65 -11.00 3.79
N GLU A 162 -11.47 -11.66 4.59
CA GLU A 162 -11.12 -12.86 5.34
C GLU A 162 -12.28 -13.86 5.37
N ILE A 163 -11.91 -15.14 5.37
CA ILE A 163 -12.80 -16.28 5.62
C ILE A 163 -12.33 -16.95 6.91
N LEU A 164 -13.28 -17.31 7.77
CA LEU A 164 -13.05 -17.75 9.14
C LEU A 164 -13.59 -19.17 9.39
N ASN A 165 -12.97 -19.85 10.35
CA ASN A 165 -13.39 -21.14 10.91
C ASN A 165 -13.62 -22.21 9.84
N PHE A 166 -12.75 -22.23 8.82
CA PHE A 166 -12.86 -23.18 7.72
C PHE A 166 -11.51 -23.69 7.21
N THR A 167 -11.54 -24.86 6.57
CA THR A 167 -10.31 -25.50 6.05
C THR A 167 -10.00 -25.05 4.63
N PHE A 168 -8.71 -24.82 4.34
CA PHE A 168 -8.26 -24.34 3.03
C PHE A 168 -8.55 -25.35 1.91
N LEU A 169 -8.40 -26.65 2.19
CA LEU A 169 -8.71 -27.71 1.21
C LEU A 169 -10.18 -27.70 0.77
N ALA A 170 -11.11 -27.50 1.71
CA ALA A 170 -12.52 -27.45 1.37
C ALA A 170 -12.87 -26.21 0.53
N LEU A 171 -12.22 -25.07 0.78
CA LEU A 171 -12.38 -23.89 -0.10
C LEU A 171 -11.82 -24.11 -1.49
N LEU A 172 -10.66 -24.76 -1.61
CA LEU A 172 -10.08 -25.10 -2.91
C LEU A 172 -11.08 -25.92 -3.72
N MET A 173 -11.69 -26.94 -3.11
CA MET A 173 -12.73 -27.73 -3.78
C MET A 173 -13.95 -26.90 -4.16
N ALA A 174 -14.47 -26.07 -3.25
CA ALA A 174 -15.63 -25.23 -3.52
C ALA A 174 -15.40 -24.28 -4.71
N PHE A 175 -14.30 -23.53 -4.70
CA PHE A 175 -13.97 -22.63 -5.80
C PHE A 175 -13.67 -23.37 -7.11
N ASN A 176 -12.99 -24.53 -7.04
CA ASN A 176 -12.73 -25.32 -8.25
C ASN A 176 -14.04 -25.79 -8.89
N MET A 177 -15.02 -26.25 -8.10
CA MET A 177 -16.34 -26.66 -8.61
C MET A 177 -17.08 -25.53 -9.33
N GLU A 178 -16.93 -24.28 -8.86
CA GLU A 178 -17.55 -23.12 -9.50
C GLU A 178 -16.91 -22.74 -10.85
N VAL A 179 -15.61 -23.02 -11.04
CA VAL A 179 -14.87 -22.51 -12.20
C VAL A 179 -14.40 -23.59 -13.19
N GLU A 180 -14.34 -24.86 -12.80
CA GLU A 180 -13.74 -25.94 -13.61
C GLU A 180 -14.44 -26.19 -14.96
N HIS A 181 -15.72 -25.83 -15.05
CA HIS A 181 -16.52 -25.98 -16.27
C HIS A 181 -16.49 -24.74 -17.18
N ASN A 182 -15.90 -23.63 -16.72
CA ASN A 182 -15.78 -22.41 -17.50
C ASN A 182 -14.33 -22.22 -17.98
N PRO A 183 -14.05 -22.39 -19.29
CA PRO A 183 -12.69 -22.32 -19.83
C PRO A 183 -12.07 -20.91 -19.78
N ASP A 184 -12.87 -19.87 -19.50
CA ASP A 184 -12.36 -18.50 -19.38
C ASP A 184 -11.65 -18.27 -18.04
N PHE A 185 -11.91 -19.13 -17.05
CA PHE A 185 -11.24 -19.08 -15.76
C PHE A 185 -9.92 -19.86 -15.79
N GLU A 186 -8.86 -19.23 -15.26
CA GLU A 186 -7.64 -19.90 -14.86
C GLU A 186 -7.69 -20.16 -13.35
N PHE A 187 -7.52 -21.42 -12.95
CA PHE A 187 -7.45 -21.85 -11.55
C PHE A 187 -6.08 -22.45 -11.26
N ASN A 188 -5.32 -21.79 -10.38
CA ASN A 188 -4.02 -22.29 -9.92
C ASN A 188 -4.08 -22.49 -8.41
N ALA A 189 -3.62 -23.63 -7.93
CA ALA A 189 -3.56 -23.91 -6.49
C ALA A 189 -2.22 -24.53 -6.10
N ALA A 190 -1.78 -24.16 -4.90
CA ALA A 190 -0.65 -24.74 -4.19
C ALA A 190 -1.08 -25.09 -2.76
N GLU A 191 -0.16 -25.60 -1.95
CA GLU A 191 -0.46 -26.15 -0.61
C GLU A 191 -1.22 -25.16 0.30
N ASN A 192 -0.89 -23.87 0.24
CA ASN A 192 -1.42 -22.84 1.14
C ASN A 192 -1.94 -21.59 0.43
N GLU A 193 -2.09 -21.66 -0.89
CA GLU A 193 -2.55 -20.52 -1.69
C GLU A 193 -3.29 -21.01 -2.93
N MET A 194 -4.26 -20.22 -3.38
CA MET A 194 -4.94 -20.43 -4.64
C MET A 194 -5.22 -19.11 -5.32
N GLN A 195 -5.26 -19.15 -6.64
CA GLN A 195 -5.46 -18.03 -7.53
C GLN A 195 -6.56 -18.40 -8.52
N ILE A 196 -7.50 -17.49 -8.69
CA ILE A 196 -8.58 -17.58 -9.66
C ILE A 196 -8.48 -16.32 -10.52
N LEU A 197 -8.29 -16.49 -11.82
CA LEU A 197 -8.15 -15.39 -12.76
C LEU A 197 -9.22 -15.52 -13.84
N LEU A 198 -10.00 -14.46 -14.02
CA LEU A 198 -10.81 -14.26 -15.21
C LEU A 198 -10.19 -13.11 -15.99
N LYS A 199 -9.57 -13.45 -17.12
CA LYS A 199 -8.70 -12.53 -17.87
C LYS A 199 -9.42 -11.22 -18.22
N ASP A 200 -8.71 -10.11 -18.07
CA ASP A 200 -9.19 -8.73 -18.33
C ASP A 200 -10.39 -8.29 -17.45
N LYS A 201 -10.85 -9.12 -16.51
CA LYS A 201 -11.92 -8.83 -15.55
C LYS A 201 -11.39 -8.71 -14.13
N PHE A 202 -10.96 -9.82 -13.53
CA PHE A 202 -10.47 -9.82 -12.14
C PHE A 202 -9.51 -10.97 -11.83
N GLU A 203 -8.79 -10.81 -10.72
CA GLU A 203 -7.96 -11.82 -10.09
C GLU A 203 -8.34 -11.93 -8.61
N LEU A 204 -8.60 -13.14 -8.12
CA LEU A 204 -8.71 -13.47 -6.71
C LEU A 204 -7.50 -14.30 -6.29
N TYR A 205 -6.96 -14.01 -5.13
CA TYR A 205 -5.87 -14.74 -4.52
C TYR A 205 -6.20 -14.99 -3.04
N LEU A 206 -6.30 -16.27 -2.69
CA LEU A 206 -6.62 -16.72 -1.35
C LEU A 206 -5.40 -17.39 -0.75
N MET A 207 -5.12 -17.07 0.52
CA MET A 207 -3.96 -17.57 1.25
C MET A 207 -4.40 -18.16 2.58
N ASN A 208 -3.96 -19.37 2.89
CA ASN A 208 -4.16 -19.99 4.18
C ASN A 208 -3.24 -19.33 5.22
N LEU A 209 -3.84 -18.78 6.29
CA LEU A 209 -3.10 -18.15 7.39
C LEU A 209 -2.90 -19.09 8.59
N GLY A 210 -3.42 -20.32 8.52
CA GLY A 210 -3.55 -21.22 9.65
C GLY A 210 -4.67 -20.82 10.61
N ARG A 211 -4.89 -21.63 11.66
CA ARG A 211 -5.96 -21.43 12.68
C ARG A 211 -7.34 -21.17 12.06
N GLU A 212 -7.62 -21.87 10.96
CA GLU A 212 -8.89 -21.76 10.23
C GLU A 212 -9.18 -20.33 9.71
N ARG A 213 -8.14 -19.56 9.39
CA ARG A 213 -8.25 -18.23 8.78
C ARG A 213 -7.62 -18.18 7.42
N ILE A 214 -8.31 -17.55 6.48
CA ILE A 214 -7.91 -17.52 5.08
C ILE A 214 -8.06 -16.08 4.58
N LYS A 215 -6.95 -15.50 4.14
CA LYS A 215 -6.93 -14.14 3.58
C LYS A 215 -7.46 -14.19 2.17
N VAL A 216 -8.33 -13.25 1.84
CA VAL A 216 -8.75 -12.99 0.45
C VAL A 216 -8.13 -11.67 0.03
N LEU A 217 -7.39 -11.69 -1.07
CA LEU A 217 -6.90 -10.52 -1.79
C LEU A 217 -7.37 -10.63 -3.23
N GLY A 218 -7.47 -9.51 -3.92
CA GLY A 218 -7.78 -9.54 -5.34
C GLY A 218 -7.69 -8.18 -5.98
N ARG A 219 -7.84 -8.19 -7.30
CA ARG A 219 -7.63 -7.05 -8.17
C ARG A 219 -8.73 -7.04 -9.22
N LEU A 220 -9.22 -5.85 -9.52
CA LEU A 220 -10.12 -5.62 -10.65
C LEU A 220 -9.34 -4.98 -11.79
N PHE A 221 -9.33 -5.63 -12.94
CA PHE A 221 -8.84 -5.05 -14.20
C PHE A 221 -9.92 -4.19 -14.87
N ASP A 222 -11.17 -4.44 -14.50
CA ASP A 222 -12.38 -3.78 -14.97
C ASP A 222 -13.35 -3.57 -13.79
N ASN A 223 -13.98 -2.41 -13.72
CA ASN A 223 -14.92 -2.02 -12.66
C ASN A 223 -16.37 -1.86 -13.14
N ARG A 224 -16.69 -2.35 -14.36
CA ARG A 224 -18.09 -2.43 -14.80
C ARG A 224 -18.90 -3.29 -13.81
N ALA A 225 -20.18 -2.93 -13.64
CA ALA A 225 -21.10 -3.64 -12.76
C ALA A 225 -21.21 -5.14 -13.07
N GLU A 226 -21.05 -5.54 -14.34
CA GLU A 226 -21.00 -6.96 -14.74
C GLU A 226 -19.85 -7.71 -14.04
N THR A 227 -18.63 -7.17 -14.11
CA THR A 227 -17.44 -7.76 -13.50
C THR A 227 -17.55 -7.80 -11.98
N ILE A 228 -18.07 -6.73 -11.35
CA ILE A 228 -18.32 -6.71 -9.91
C ILE A 228 -19.34 -7.78 -9.52
N ASN A 229 -20.44 -7.91 -10.26
CA ASN A 229 -21.45 -8.94 -10.00
C ASN A 229 -20.90 -10.36 -10.19
N GLU A 230 -20.00 -10.56 -11.17
CA GLU A 230 -19.35 -11.85 -11.40
C GLU A 230 -18.47 -12.26 -10.23
N VAL A 231 -17.67 -11.32 -9.68
CA VAL A 231 -16.93 -11.53 -8.43
C VAL A 231 -17.88 -11.86 -7.29
N LYS A 232 -18.97 -11.08 -7.11
CA LYS A 232 -19.91 -11.29 -6.01
C LYS A 232 -20.61 -12.65 -6.10
N ASN A 233 -21.00 -13.07 -7.30
CA ASN A 233 -21.63 -14.36 -7.53
C ASN A 233 -20.67 -15.50 -7.21
N LEU A 234 -19.44 -15.47 -7.75
CA LEU A 234 -18.42 -16.48 -7.47
C LEU A 234 -18.16 -16.61 -5.96
N LEU A 235 -18.02 -15.48 -5.25
CA LEU A 235 -17.81 -15.47 -3.81
C LEU A 235 -19.04 -16.01 -3.04
N ASN A 236 -20.26 -15.66 -3.44
CA ASN A 236 -21.48 -16.12 -2.76
C ASN A 236 -21.71 -17.63 -2.93
N GLU A 237 -21.50 -18.16 -4.13
CA GLU A 237 -21.68 -19.59 -4.40
C GLU A 237 -20.59 -20.41 -3.68
N ALA A 238 -19.31 -20.04 -3.86
CA ALA A 238 -18.19 -20.79 -3.27
C ALA A 238 -18.12 -20.70 -1.73
N LEU A 239 -18.62 -19.62 -1.13
CA LEU A 239 -18.55 -19.37 0.32
C LEU A 239 -19.87 -19.60 1.04
N GLN A 240 -20.82 -20.28 0.40
CA GLN A 240 -22.12 -20.55 0.99
C GLN A 240 -21.98 -21.24 2.37
N ALA A 241 -22.71 -20.72 3.36
CA ALA A 241 -22.71 -21.19 4.75
C ALA A 241 -21.38 -21.01 5.53
N LEU A 242 -20.40 -20.27 4.99
CA LEU A 242 -19.15 -19.95 5.68
C LEU A 242 -19.22 -18.60 6.41
N GLU A 243 -18.31 -18.35 7.34
CA GLU A 243 -18.12 -17.04 7.97
C GLU A 243 -17.08 -16.23 7.18
N TYR A 244 -17.50 -15.14 6.53
CA TYR A 244 -16.58 -14.32 5.73
C TYR A 244 -17.05 -12.87 5.61
N TYR A 245 -16.08 -11.98 5.35
CA TYR A 245 -16.33 -10.60 4.98
C TYR A 245 -15.27 -10.16 3.97
N ILE A 246 -15.72 -9.77 2.78
CA ILE A 246 -14.86 -9.40 1.66
C ILE A 246 -15.35 -8.06 1.11
N GLU A 247 -14.46 -7.07 1.13
CA GLU A 247 -14.68 -5.74 0.55
C GLU A 247 -14.19 -5.74 -0.90
N ILE A 248 -14.93 -5.03 -1.74
CA ILE A 248 -14.61 -4.77 -3.15
C ILE A 248 -14.60 -3.25 -3.32
N ASP A 249 -13.41 -2.67 -3.44
CA ASP A 249 -13.19 -1.23 -3.57
C ASP A 249 -13.03 -0.85 -5.04
N ASN A 250 -13.80 0.14 -5.50
CA ASN A 250 -13.59 0.77 -6.80
C ASN A 250 -12.62 1.96 -6.65
N PHE A 251 -11.45 1.86 -7.28
CA PHE A 251 -10.41 2.89 -7.17
C PHE A 251 -10.62 4.08 -8.11
N GLU A 252 -11.66 4.10 -8.94
CA GLU A 252 -11.95 5.22 -9.84
C GLU A 252 -12.96 6.20 -9.26
N ASN A 253 -13.93 5.71 -8.48
CA ASN A 253 -15.01 6.54 -7.93
C ASN A 253 -15.19 6.41 -6.41
N GLY A 254 -14.46 5.50 -5.75
CA GLY A 254 -14.55 5.28 -4.30
C GLY A 254 -15.77 4.51 -3.83
N GLU A 255 -16.59 3.98 -4.75
CA GLU A 255 -17.68 3.08 -4.41
C GLU A 255 -17.13 1.82 -3.74
N LYS A 256 -17.83 1.37 -2.69
CA LYS A 256 -17.47 0.20 -1.92
C LYS A 256 -18.62 -0.79 -1.94
N ASP A 257 -18.32 -1.99 -2.41
CA ASP A 257 -19.19 -3.15 -2.32
C ASP A 257 -18.65 -4.11 -1.26
N SER A 258 -19.51 -5.02 -0.79
CA SER A 258 -19.06 -6.13 0.04
C SER A 258 -19.90 -7.37 -0.20
N VAL A 259 -19.27 -8.51 0.10
CA VAL A 259 -19.94 -9.81 0.22
C VAL A 259 -19.60 -10.34 1.60
N SER A 260 -20.62 -10.64 2.41
CA SER A 260 -20.39 -11.04 3.78
C SER A 260 -21.51 -11.91 4.36
N SER A 261 -21.12 -12.77 5.30
CA SER A 261 -22.02 -13.50 6.19
C SER A 261 -21.85 -13.09 7.66
N ILE A 262 -20.83 -12.29 7.97
CA ILE A 262 -20.58 -11.70 9.29
C ILE A 262 -20.68 -10.17 9.22
N SER A 263 -20.88 -9.53 10.37
CA SER A 263 -20.89 -8.06 10.44
C SER A 263 -19.50 -7.46 10.24
N ARG A 264 -19.46 -6.18 9.83
CA ARG A 264 -18.22 -5.43 9.65
C ARG A 264 -17.43 -5.27 10.96
N GLU A 265 -18.11 -5.13 12.10
CA GLU A 265 -17.47 -5.04 13.41
C GLU A 265 -16.76 -6.34 13.78
N LYS A 266 -17.39 -7.50 13.49
CA LYS A 266 -16.74 -8.80 13.65
C LYS A 266 -15.53 -8.91 12.73
N PHE A 267 -15.65 -8.52 11.46
CA PHE A 267 -14.51 -8.47 10.53
C PHE A 267 -13.35 -7.60 11.06
N GLN A 268 -13.61 -6.36 11.47
CA GLN A 268 -12.58 -5.44 12.00
C GLN A 268 -11.86 -6.02 13.21
N SER A 269 -12.57 -6.74 14.09
CA SER A 269 -11.93 -7.41 15.24
C SER A 269 -10.97 -8.54 14.84
N VAL A 270 -11.17 -9.14 13.66
CA VAL A 270 -10.43 -10.31 13.18
C VAL A 270 -9.32 -9.94 12.18
N ALA A 271 -9.59 -8.98 11.29
CA ALA A 271 -8.73 -8.53 10.18
C ALA A 271 -7.44 -7.81 10.60
N ARG A 272 -7.34 -7.42 11.88
CA ARG A 272 -6.13 -6.84 12.48
C ARG A 272 -4.91 -7.76 12.44
N VAL A 273 -5.10 -9.05 12.11
CA VAL A 273 -4.06 -10.09 12.14
C VAL A 273 -3.68 -10.53 10.73
N SER A 274 -2.89 -9.73 10.01
CA SER A 274 -2.28 -10.15 8.72
C SER A 274 -1.29 -11.31 8.90
N TYR A 275 -1.32 -12.32 8.02
CA TYR A 275 -0.43 -13.50 8.05
C TYR A 275 1.03 -13.20 7.74
N ARG A 276 1.32 -12.34 6.76
CA ARG A 276 2.71 -11.90 6.52
C ARG A 276 3.27 -11.10 7.70
N ALA A 277 2.37 -10.68 8.60
CA ALA A 277 2.67 -10.05 9.86
C ALA A 277 2.39 -10.93 11.07
N GLN A 278 2.20 -12.26 10.99
CA GLN A 278 2.02 -13.07 12.22
C GLN A 278 3.20 -12.91 13.20
N ILE A 279 4.43 -12.79 12.70
CA ILE A 279 5.62 -12.47 13.50
C ILE A 279 5.57 -11.04 14.08
N PHE A 280 4.86 -10.12 13.42
CA PHE A 280 4.79 -8.69 13.77
C PHE A 280 3.50 -8.30 14.51
N ASN A 281 2.45 -9.13 14.49
CA ASN A 281 1.15 -8.92 15.14
C ASN A 281 1.14 -9.39 16.59
N GLU A 282 2.12 -10.19 16.99
CA GLU A 282 2.40 -10.45 18.41
C GLU A 282 3.03 -9.23 19.08
N ILE A 283 3.62 -8.31 18.29
CA ILE A 283 4.18 -7.05 18.78
C ILE A 283 3.02 -6.06 18.89
N LYS A 284 2.67 -5.68 20.13
CA LYS A 284 1.80 -4.53 20.35
C LYS A 284 2.49 -3.29 19.80
N ILE A 285 1.96 -2.74 18.72
CA ILE A 285 2.42 -1.46 18.18
C ILE A 285 1.91 -0.37 19.13
N ASP A 286 2.84 0.32 19.78
CA ASP A 286 2.50 1.53 20.52
C ASP A 286 2.35 2.70 19.54
N PHE A 287 1.16 3.29 19.53
CA PHE A 287 0.85 4.49 18.75
C PHE A 287 1.02 5.78 19.57
N SER A 288 1.43 5.67 20.84
CA SER A 288 1.69 6.83 21.69
C SER A 288 2.72 7.76 21.02
N PRO A 289 2.53 9.09 21.11
CA PRO A 289 3.50 10.04 20.56
C PRO A 289 4.84 9.89 21.29
N ASP A 290 5.95 9.96 20.54
CA ASP A 290 7.28 9.98 21.14
C ASP A 290 7.36 11.13 22.17
N GLU A 291 7.77 10.82 23.40
CA GLU A 291 8.05 11.85 24.38
C GLU A 291 9.15 12.76 23.79
N LYS A 292 8.83 14.04 23.63
CA LYS A 292 9.77 15.06 23.16
C LYS A 292 10.92 15.18 24.15
N GLU A 293 11.97 14.38 23.99
CA GLU A 293 13.25 14.75 24.59
C GLU A 293 13.76 16.01 23.87
N PRO A 294 14.12 17.07 24.61
CA PRO A 294 14.62 18.29 23.98
C PRO A 294 15.94 17.97 23.27
N VAL A 295 15.94 18.19 21.95
CA VAL A 295 17.13 18.04 21.09
C VAL A 295 18.24 18.95 21.64
N LYS A 296 19.24 18.35 22.27
CA LYS A 296 20.52 19.00 22.53
C LYS A 296 21.25 19.13 21.19
N ASN A 297 21.38 20.36 20.71
CA ASN A 297 22.24 20.69 19.59
C ASN A 297 23.69 20.26 19.89
N ALA A 298 24.11 19.15 19.32
CA ALA A 298 25.53 18.83 19.17
C ALA A 298 25.85 18.88 17.67
N ALA A 299 26.47 19.97 17.26
CA ALA A 299 27.15 20.05 15.97
C ALA A 299 28.26 19.00 15.97
N THR A 300 28.10 17.97 15.14
CA THR A 300 29.20 17.08 14.76
C THR A 300 29.00 16.70 13.30
N GLU A 301 30.08 16.88 12.53
CA GLU A 301 30.19 16.66 11.09
C GLU A 301 29.53 15.35 10.63
N LYS A 302 28.70 15.46 9.59
CA LYS A 302 28.06 14.32 8.92
C LYS A 302 29.09 13.59 8.06
N ASP A 303 29.67 12.53 8.59
CA ASP A 303 30.17 11.43 7.76
C ASP A 303 28.96 10.60 7.31
N GLY A 304 28.71 10.57 5.99
CA GLY A 304 27.62 9.80 5.38
C GLY A 304 27.71 8.31 5.69
N PHE A 305 26.56 7.67 5.88
CA PHE A 305 26.39 6.28 6.32
C PHE A 305 27.18 5.25 5.48
N PHE A 306 27.36 5.49 4.18
CA PHE A 306 28.18 4.64 3.32
C PHE A 306 29.70 4.72 3.62
N GLY A 307 30.20 5.82 4.18
CA GLY A 307 31.61 5.94 4.59
C GLY A 307 32.00 5.05 5.77
N LYS A 308 31.06 4.71 6.64
CA LYS A 308 31.29 3.80 7.79
C LYS A 308 31.25 2.32 7.41
N ILE A 309 30.44 1.94 6.42
CA ILE A 309 30.32 0.54 5.98
C ILE A 309 31.57 0.12 5.19
N PHE A 310 32.12 0.97 4.31
CA PHE A 310 33.31 0.62 3.53
C PHE A 310 34.61 0.60 4.36
N LYS A 311 34.73 1.42 5.41
CA LYS A 311 35.89 1.41 6.31
C LYS A 311 35.98 0.13 7.15
N ASN A 312 34.85 -0.48 7.51
CA ASN A 312 34.84 -1.69 8.33
C ASN A 312 35.02 -2.99 7.51
N ILE A 313 34.89 -2.95 6.19
CA ILE A 313 35.02 -4.14 5.33
C ILE A 313 36.40 -4.19 4.64
N PHE A 314 37.06 -3.05 4.39
CA PHE A 314 38.36 -2.99 3.72
C PHE A 314 39.46 -2.28 4.52
N GLY A 315 39.25 -2.10 5.83
CA GLY A 315 40.13 -1.33 6.72
C GLY A 315 40.90 -2.13 7.77
N LYS A 316 41.53 -3.25 7.40
CA LYS A 316 42.86 -3.69 7.83
C LYS A 316 43.22 -5.04 7.22
#